data_AF-A0A0B7BYH5-F1
#
_entry.id   AF-A0A0B7BYH5-F1
#
_cell.length_a   1.000
_cell.length_b   1.000
_cell.length_c   1.000
_cell.angle_alpha   90.00
_cell.angle_beta   90.00
_cell.angle_gamma   90.00
#
_symmetry.space_group_name_H-M   'P 1'
#
loop_
_entity.id
_entity.type
_entity.pdbx_description
1 polymer ?
#
loop_
_entity_poly.entity_id
_entity_poly.type
_entity_poly.pdbx_seq_one_letter_code
_entity_poly.pdbx_strand_id
1 'polypeptide(L)'
;QVDPRKDLDEKWTKFFKFQPMWQIRDYLGEKIAFYFAWTGMLITTLWIPMFFGLGVFFYGLYESVHETLETRNSTRLADTLKDILTDIKKAFDNDVTPYFALFICCWGTIFLELW
;
A
#
# COMPACT_ATOMS: atom_id res chain seq x y z
N GLN A 1 -2.19 -4.25 -41.54
CA GLN A 1 -3.19 -4.34 -40.45
C GLN A 1 -2.41 -4.52 -39.16
N VAL A 2 -2.44 -3.56 -38.25
CA VAL A 2 -1.68 -3.64 -36.99
C VAL A 2 -2.43 -4.59 -36.06
N ASP A 3 -1.72 -5.55 -35.46
CA ASP A 3 -2.32 -6.50 -34.52
C ASP A 3 -2.74 -5.77 -33.24
N PRO A 4 -4.05 -5.70 -32.90
CA PRO A 4 -4.54 -5.00 -31.72
C PRO A 4 -3.98 -5.57 -30.41
N ARG A 5 -3.58 -6.85 -30.38
CA ARG A 5 -2.93 -7.47 -29.21
C ARG A 5 -1.57 -6.84 -28.95
N LYS A 6 -0.77 -6.69 -30.00
CA LYS A 6 0.59 -6.14 -29.91
C LYS A 6 0.56 -4.67 -29.53
N ASP A 7 -0.40 -3.91 -30.05
CA ASP A 7 -0.59 -2.50 -29.69
C ASP A 7 -1.01 -2.33 -28.22
N LEU A 8 -1.90 -3.20 -27.72
CA LEU A 8 -2.31 -3.20 -26.32
C LEU A 8 -1.14 -3.58 -25.39
N ASP A 9 -0.38 -4.62 -25.74
CA ASP A 9 0.80 -5.06 -24.99
C ASP A 9 1.83 -3.94 -24.86
N GLU A 10 2.19 -3.26 -25.96
CA GLU A 10 3.19 -2.20 -25.97
C GLU A 10 2.78 -0.95 -25.17
N LYS A 11 1.47 -0.70 -25.04
CA LYS A 11 0.93 0.47 -24.35
C LYS A 11 0.57 0.21 -22.88
N TRP A 12 0.07 -0.97 -22.55
CA TRP A 12 -0.48 -1.29 -21.23
C TRP A 12 0.54 -1.90 -20.27
N THR A 13 1.51 -2.69 -20.75
CA THR A 13 2.47 -3.41 -19.87
C THR A 13 3.60 -2.54 -19.31
N LYS A 14 3.62 -1.25 -19.63
CA LYS A 14 4.65 -0.31 -19.16
C LYS A 14 4.30 0.15 -17.73
N PHE A 15 5.11 -0.27 -16.75
CA PHE A 15 4.93 0.02 -15.32
C PHE A 15 4.69 1.49 -14.96
N PHE A 16 5.28 2.44 -15.71
CA PHE A 16 5.17 3.87 -15.44
C PHE A 16 4.18 4.60 -16.34
N LYS A 17 3.22 3.89 -16.94
CA LYS A 17 2.22 4.49 -17.82
C LYS A 17 0.81 4.25 -17.27
N PHE A 18 -0.04 5.27 -17.38
CA PHE A 18 -1.44 5.14 -17.03
C PHE A 18 -2.15 4.17 -17.99
N GLN A 19 -3.12 3.41 -17.47
CA GLN A 19 -3.80 2.36 -18.23
C GLN A 19 -4.66 2.93 -19.39
N PRO A 20 -4.52 2.41 -20.63
CA PRO A 20 -5.29 2.88 -21.78
C PRO A 20 -6.70 2.29 -21.79
N MET A 21 -7.63 2.91 -21.07
CA MET A 21 -8.97 2.37 -20.82
C MET A 21 -9.80 2.10 -22.09
N TRP A 22 -9.76 3.01 -23.06
CA TRP A 22 -10.51 2.84 -24.32
C TRP A 22 -10.06 1.61 -25.12
N GLN A 23 -8.76 1.32 -25.15
CA GLN A 23 -8.21 0.18 -25.89
C GLN A 23 -8.50 -1.15 -25.19
N ILE A 24 -8.48 -1.16 -23.85
CA ILE A 24 -8.86 -2.33 -23.04
C ILE A 24 -10.33 -2.67 -23.29
N ARG A 25 -11.20 -1.66 -23.30
CA ARG A 25 -12.64 -1.82 -23.57
C ARG A 25 -12.90 -2.34 -24.98
N ASP A 26 -12.27 -1.77 -25.99
CA ASP A 26 -12.54 -2.15 -27.38
C ASP A 26 -11.98 -3.55 -27.72
N TYR A 27 -10.94 -4.03 -27.02
CA TYR A 27 -10.33 -5.35 -27.24
C TYR A 27 -10.89 -6.47 -26.34
N LEU A 28 -11.08 -6.21 -25.03
CA LEU A 28 -11.53 -7.19 -24.04
C LEU A 28 -13.04 -7.10 -23.73
N GLY A 29 -13.70 -6.04 -24.17
CA GLY A 29 -15.10 -5.77 -23.87
C GLY A 29 -15.31 -5.02 -22.55
N GLU A 30 -16.54 -4.55 -22.35
CA GLU A 30 -16.90 -3.62 -21.26
C GLU A 30 -16.76 -4.23 -19.87
N LYS A 31 -17.09 -5.52 -19.70
CA LYS A 31 -17.03 -6.21 -18.40
C LYS A 31 -15.61 -6.25 -17.83
N ILE A 32 -14.64 -6.59 -18.67
CA ILE A 32 -13.23 -6.71 -18.26
C ILE A 32 -12.63 -5.31 -18.08
N ALA A 33 -12.98 -4.36 -18.96
CA ALA A 33 -12.55 -2.98 -18.80
C ALA A 33 -13.03 -2.36 -17.48
N PHE A 34 -14.29 -2.60 -17.09
CA PHE A 34 -14.84 -2.09 -15.82
C PHE A 34 -14.07 -2.62 -14.59
N TYR A 35 -13.66 -3.89 -14.61
CA TYR A 35 -12.80 -4.47 -13.58
C TYR A 35 -11.44 -3.75 -13.47
N PHE A 36 -10.78 -3.48 -14.61
CA PHE A 36 -9.50 -2.77 -14.63
C PHE A 36 -9.63 -1.28 -14.27
N ALA A 37 -10.75 -0.63 -14.63
CA ALA A 37 -11.04 0.72 -14.19
C ALA A 37 -11.15 0.80 -12.65
N TRP A 38 -11.90 -0.13 -12.03
CA TRP A 38 -12.03 -0.21 -10.58
C TRP A 38 -10.68 -0.44 -9.91
N THR A 39 -9.94 -1.43 -10.39
CA THR A 39 -8.62 -1.80 -9.86
C THR A 39 -7.62 -0.66 -10.00
N GLY A 40 -7.62 0.05 -11.12
CA GLY A 40 -6.73 1.20 -11.30
C GLY A 40 -7.09 2.36 -10.37
N MET A 41 -8.38 2.66 -10.22
CA MET A 41 -8.85 3.69 -9.29
C MET A 41 -8.45 3.35 -7.84
N LEU A 42 -8.64 2.09 -7.44
CA LEU A 42 -8.18 1.55 -6.16
C LEU A 42 -6.66 1.74 -5.96
N ILE A 43 -5.83 1.29 -6.91
CA ILE A 43 -4.37 1.41 -6.79
C ILE A 43 -3.93 2.88 -6.73
N THR A 44 -4.54 3.78 -7.51
CA THR A 44 -4.20 5.20 -7.48
C THR A 44 -4.55 5.87 -6.16
N THR A 45 -5.70 5.55 -5.58
CA THR A 45 -6.15 6.12 -4.30
C THR A 45 -5.42 5.54 -3.10
N LEU A 46 -4.86 4.33 -3.22
CA LEU A 46 -4.05 3.63 -2.20
C LEU A 46 -2.71 4.31 -1.87
N TRP A 47 -2.19 5.17 -2.75
CA TRP A 47 -0.96 5.90 -2.48
C TRP A 47 -1.08 6.82 -1.25
N ILE A 48 -2.26 7.44 -1.06
CA ILE A 48 -2.52 8.34 0.08
C ILE A 48 -2.44 7.60 1.43
N PRO A 49 -3.21 6.53 1.68
CA PRO A 49 -3.10 5.77 2.92
C PRO A 49 -1.75 5.07 3.09
N MET A 50 -1.06 4.72 1.99
CA MET A 50 0.29 4.15 2.06
C MET A 50 1.30 5.13 2.66
N PHE A 51 1.31 6.40 2.20
CA PHE A 51 2.22 7.40 2.77
C PHE A 51 1.92 7.69 4.24
N PHE A 52 0.64 7.81 4.59
CA PHE A 52 0.25 8.05 5.98
C PHE A 52 0.58 6.87 6.89
N GLY A 53 0.31 5.64 6.43
CA GLY A 53 0.65 4.41 7.16
C GLY A 53 2.15 4.22 7.35
N LEU A 54 2.98 4.53 6.34
CA LEU A 54 4.43 4.53 6.48
C LEU A 54 4.90 5.56 7.52
N GLY A 55 4.32 6.76 7.54
CA GLY A 55 4.64 7.79 8.54
C GLY A 55 4.40 7.30 9.97
N VAL A 56 3.24 6.69 10.22
CA VAL A 56 2.88 6.12 11.53
C VAL A 56 3.79 4.94 11.90
N PHE A 57 4.11 4.07 10.95
CA PHE A 57 5.01 2.95 11.17
C PHE A 57 6.43 3.40 11.55
N PHE A 58 6.99 4.38 10.83
CA PHE A 58 8.32 4.91 11.15
C PHE A 58 8.36 5.62 12.50
N TYR A 59 7.29 6.34 12.86
CA TYR A 59 7.17 6.96 14.18
C TYR A 59 7.21 5.89 15.29
N GLY A 60 6.37 4.87 15.21
CA GLY A 60 6.34 3.80 16.21
C GLY A 60 7.64 2.97 16.25
N LEU A 61 8.27 2.75 15.09
CA LEU A 61 9.56 2.03 15.03
C LEU A 61 10.68 2.85 15.68
N TYR A 62 10.71 4.16 15.45
CA TYR A 62 11.69 5.05 16.08
C TYR A 62 11.57 5.01 17.60
N GLU A 63 10.34 5.10 18.13
CA GLU A 63 10.07 5.04 19.56
C GLU A 63 10.47 3.69 20.17
N SER A 64 10.07 2.58 19.56
CA SER A 64 10.41 1.25 20.07
C SER A 64 11.90 0.95 20.05
N VAL A 65 12.59 1.34 18.97
CA VAL A 65 14.04 1.13 18.87
C VAL A 65 14.77 1.97 19.90
N HIS A 66 14.32 3.20 20.17
CA HIS A 66 14.92 4.03 21.20
C HIS A 66 14.82 3.40 22.60
N GLU A 67 13.65 2.87 22.97
CA GLU A 67 13.41 2.18 24.24
C GLU A 67 14.25 0.89 24.38
N THR A 68 14.34 0.11 23.30
CA THR A 68 15.13 -1.14 23.27
C THR A 68 16.63 -0.89 23.36
N LEU A 69 17.14 0.21 22.79
CA LEU A 69 18.56 0.58 22.89
C LEU A 69 18.98 0.94 24.32
N GLU A 70 18.11 1.59 25.10
CA GLU A 70 18.39 1.91 26.51
C GLU A 70 18.42 0.66 27.42
N THR A 71 17.69 -0.39 27.05
CA THR A 71 17.49 -1.60 27.87
C THR A 71 18.45 -2.75 27.51
N ARG A 72 19.23 -2.62 26.43
CA ARG A 72 19.92 -3.76 25.80
C ARG A 72 21.12 -4.29 26.63
N ASN A 73 21.00 -5.52 27.14
CA ASN A 73 22.08 -6.29 27.77
C ASN A 73 22.30 -7.67 27.10
N SER A 74 21.98 -7.81 25.81
CA SER A 74 21.82 -9.11 25.14
C SER A 74 23.14 -9.70 24.59
N THR A 75 23.43 -10.97 24.95
CA THR A 75 24.63 -11.73 24.54
C THR A 75 24.36 -12.87 23.55
N ARG A 76 23.08 -13.17 23.22
CA ARG A 76 22.69 -14.32 22.36
C ARG A 76 21.82 -13.90 21.17
N LEU A 77 21.98 -14.61 20.05
CA LEU A 77 21.25 -14.36 18.79
C LEU A 77 19.73 -14.54 18.92
N ALA A 78 19.28 -15.53 19.70
CA ALA A 78 17.85 -15.79 19.90
C ALA A 78 17.14 -14.62 20.61
N ASP A 79 17.83 -13.94 21.52
CA ASP A 79 17.29 -12.78 22.22
C ASP A 79 17.22 -11.59 21.26
N THR A 80 18.21 -11.43 20.39
CA THR A 80 18.18 -10.39 19.34
C THR A 80 16.99 -10.53 18.38
N LEU A 81 16.64 -11.76 17.98
CA LEU A 81 15.46 -11.97 17.12
C LEU A 81 14.15 -11.67 17.85
N LYS A 82 14.06 -12.00 19.15
CA LYS A 82 12.90 -11.66 19.97
C LYS A 82 12.77 -10.16 20.17
N ASP A 83 13.88 -9.45 20.36
CA ASP A 83 13.92 -7.99 20.47
C ASP A 83 13.37 -7.35 19.19
N ILE A 84 13.85 -7.78 18.02
CA ILE A 84 13.37 -7.27 16.71
C ILE A 84 11.87 -7.53 16.52
N LEU A 85 11.38 -8.72 16.87
CA LEU A 85 9.95 -9.03 16.77
C LEU A 85 9.12 -8.17 17.72
N THR A 86 9.62 -7.92 18.92
CA THR A 86 9.00 -7.03 19.90
C THR A 86 8.95 -5.60 19.38
N ASP A 87 10.05 -5.14 18.76
CA ASP A 87 10.15 -3.80 18.21
C ASP A 87 9.17 -3.58 17.07
N ILE A 88 9.05 -4.54 16.16
CA ILE A 88 8.07 -4.49 15.07
C ILE A 88 6.65 -4.46 15.65
N LYS A 89 6.37 -5.28 16.69
CA LYS A 89 5.04 -5.31 17.31
C LYS A 89 4.69 -3.98 17.97
N LYS A 90 5.61 -3.40 18.74
CA LYS A 90 5.45 -2.08 19.35
C LYS A 90 5.32 -0.97 18.31
N ALA A 91 6.03 -1.06 17.19
CA ALA A 91 5.90 -0.10 16.09
C ALA A 91 4.46 -0.02 15.53
N PHE A 92 3.73 -1.14 15.51
CA PHE A 92 2.32 -1.17 15.13
C PHE A 92 1.36 -0.71 16.24
N ASP A 93 1.74 -0.88 17.50
CA ASP A 93 0.93 -0.58 18.69
C ASP A 93 1.36 0.75 19.33
N ASN A 94 1.28 1.83 18.55
CA ASN A 94 1.60 3.19 19.00
C ASN A 94 0.34 4.04 19.19
N ASP A 95 0.46 5.12 19.98
CA ASP A 95 -0.64 6.03 20.30
C ASP A 95 -1.25 6.74 19.08
N VAL A 96 -0.56 6.76 17.94
CA VAL A 96 -1.00 7.37 16.67
C VAL A 96 -1.83 6.41 15.82
N THR A 97 -1.69 5.09 16.02
CA THR A 97 -2.41 4.04 15.26
C THR A 97 -3.95 4.20 15.27
N PRO A 98 -4.61 4.57 16.39
CA PRO A 98 -6.06 4.80 16.39
C PRO A 98 -6.50 5.94 15.45
N TYR A 99 -5.72 7.02 15.35
CA TYR A 99 -6.01 8.12 14.43
C TYR A 99 -5.84 7.71 12.96
N PHE A 100 -4.83 6.88 12.68
CA PHE A 100 -4.68 6.27 11.36
C PHE A 100 -5.87 5.38 11.00
N ALA A 101 -6.37 4.57 11.93
CA ALA A 101 -7.53 3.72 11.69
C ALA A 101 -8.76 4.55 11.29
N LEU A 102 -9.02 5.67 11.96
CA LEU A 102 -10.09 6.61 11.58
C LEU A 102 -9.90 7.15 10.17
N PHE A 103 -8.66 7.53 9.83
CA PHE A 103 -8.33 7.98 8.47
C PHE A 103 -8.61 6.91 7.41
N ILE A 104 -8.24 5.65 7.67
CA ILE A 104 -8.52 4.51 6.76
C ILE A 104 -10.02 4.27 6.61
N CYS A 105 -10.80 4.39 7.68
CA CYS A 105 -12.25 4.29 7.60
C CYS A 105 -12.84 5.39 6.70
N CYS A 106 -12.44 6.65 6.91
CA CYS A 106 -12.89 7.75 6.06
C CYS A 106 -12.46 7.59 4.60
N TRP A 107 -11.20 7.20 4.37
CA TRP A 107 -10.69 6.92 3.03
C TRP A 107 -11.50 5.82 2.34
N GLY A 108 -11.82 4.73 3.05
CA GLY A 108 -12.64 3.64 2.52
C GLY A 108 -14.04 4.09 2.11
N THR A 109 -14.70 4.93 2.93
CA THR A 109 -16.00 5.51 2.57
C THR A 109 -15.90 6.43 1.35
N ILE A 110 -14.90 7.31 1.30
CA ILE A 110 -14.68 8.21 0.16
C ILE A 110 -14.40 7.42 -1.12
N PHE A 111 -13.59 6.36 -1.04
CA PHE A 111 -13.29 5.49 -2.18
C PHE A 111 -14.56 4.83 -2.74
N LEU A 112 -15.44 4.33 -1.88
CA LEU A 112 -16.69 3.68 -2.30
C LEU A 112 -17.70 4.65 -2.91
N GLU A 113 -17.73 5.91 -2.45
CA GLU A 113 -18.61 6.96 -3.01
C GLU A 113 -18.08 7.55 -4.33
N LEU A 114 -16.75 7.58 -4.51
CA LEU A 114 -16.13 8.07 -5.75
C LEU A 114 -16.17 7.07 -6.90
N TRP A 115 -16.38 5.77 -6.60
CA TRP A 115 -16.49 4.73 -7.60
C TRP A 115 -17.91 4.60 -8.15
#